data_AF-A0A8S8Z7M0-F1
#
_entry.id   AF-A0A8S8Z7M0-F1
#
_cell.length_a   1.000
_cell.length_b   1.000
_cell.length_c   1.000
_cell.angle_alpha   90.00
_cell.angle_beta   90.00
_cell.angle_gamma   90.00
#
_symmetry.space_group_name_H-M   'P 1'
#
loop_
_entity.id
_entity.type
_entity.pdbx_description
1 polymer ?
#
loop_
_entity_poly.entity_id
_entity_poly.type
_entity_poly.pdbx_seq_one_letter_code
_entity_poly.pdbx_strand_id
1 'polypeptide(L)' 'MKKVDVILVGDSAGMVMLGYDDTRDVTMDDMIRFTTAVKNAKTDSLIVADLPINSYEKGILPLLIQKDLYKQGHMQ' A
#
# COMPACT_ATOMS: atom_id res chain seq x y z
N MET A 1 13.97 19.96 0.59
CA MET A 1 13.59 18.53 0.63
C MET A 1 13.02 18.16 -0.72
N LYS A 2 13.36 17.00 -1.28
CA LYS A 2 12.79 16.55 -2.56
C LYS A 2 11.34 16.14 -2.34
N LYS A 3 10.44 16.65 -3.18
CA LYS A 3 9.06 16.18 -3.23
C LYS A 3 9.07 14.76 -3.84
N VAL A 4 8.27 13.86 -3.29
CA VAL A 4 8.09 12.50 -3.81
C VAL A 4 6.71 12.48 -4.45
N ASP A 5 6.64 12.14 -5.74
CA ASP A 5 5.37 12.15 -6.48
C ASP A 5 4.53 10.91 -6.18
N VAL A 6 5.19 9.77 -5.94
CA VAL A 6 4.54 8.46 -5.72
C VAL A 6 5.20 7.72 -4.56
N ILE A 7 4.38 7.13 -3.69
CA ILE A 7 4.81 6.21 -2.63
C ILE A 7 4.24 4.83 -2.93
N LEU A 8 5.12 3.85 -3.11
CA LEU A 8 4.76 2.44 -3.23
C LEU A 8 4.90 1.74 -1.87
N VAL A 9 3.81 1.15 -1.40
CA VAL A 9 3.77 0.29 -0.21
C VAL A 9 3.84 -1.15 -0.69
N GLY A 10 5.03 -1.73 -0.68
CA GLY A 10 5.27 -3.09 -1.15
C GLY A 10 5.26 -4.14 -0.04
N ASP A 11 5.08 -5.39 -0.42
CA ASP A 11 5.19 -6.57 0.44
C ASP A 11 6.61 -6.75 1.02
N SER A 12 7.63 -6.20 0.37
CA SER A 12 8.99 -6.06 0.93
C SER A 12 9.03 -5.39 2.31
N ALA A 13 7.99 -4.65 2.70
CA ALA A 13 7.83 -4.15 4.07
C ALA A 13 7.77 -5.29 5.11
N GLY A 14 7.26 -6.47 4.76
CA GLY A 14 7.30 -7.64 5.65
C GLY A 14 8.72 -8.08 5.99
N MET A 15 9.62 -8.10 5.01
CA MET A 15 11.02 -8.44 5.25
C MET A 15 11.74 -7.36 6.08
N VAL A 16 11.58 -6.09 5.68
CA VAL A 16 12.34 -4.98 6.27
C VAL A 16 11.80 -4.56 7.64
N MET A 17 10.49 -4.63 7.87
CA MET A 17 9.84 -4.11 9.08
C MET A 17 9.37 -5.20 10.04
N LEU A 18 8.97 -6.37 9.53
CA LEU A 18 8.47 -7.49 10.35
C LEU A 18 9.51 -8.63 10.51
N GLY A 19 10.56 -8.63 9.69
CA GLY A 19 11.63 -9.63 9.75
C GLY A 19 11.26 -10.97 9.11
N TYR A 20 10.31 -10.99 8.17
CA TYR A 20 10.02 -12.20 7.39
C TYR A 20 11.21 -12.58 6.51
N ASP A 21 11.43 -13.88 6.33
CA ASP A 21 12.51 -14.39 5.48
C ASP A 21 12.23 -14.17 3.98
N ASP A 22 10.95 -14.05 3.61
CA ASP A 22 10.48 -13.79 2.23
C ASP A 22 9.15 -12.99 2.26
N THR A 23 8.72 -12.45 1.13
CA THR A 23 7.46 -11.68 1.04
C THR A 23 6.20 -12.56 1.04
N ARG A 24 6.37 -13.88 0.98
CA ARG A 24 5.27 -14.86 0.94
C ARG A 24 4.42 -14.89 2.21
N ASP A 25 5.01 -14.55 3.34
CA ASP A 25 4.34 -14.55 4.64
C ASP A 25 3.58 -13.24 4.93
N VAL A 26 3.66 -12.28 4.00
CA VAL A 26 2.96 -11.00 4.12
C VAL A 26 1.46 -11.22 3.97
N THR A 27 0.71 -10.77 4.97
CA THR A 27 -0.75 -10.87 4.97
C THR A 27 -1.41 -9.60 4.41
N MET A 28 -2.69 -9.71 4.05
CA MET A 28 -3.49 -8.52 3.71
C MET A 28 -3.57 -7.52 4.87
N ASP A 29 -3.59 -8.00 6.12
CA ASP A 29 -3.64 -7.13 7.29
C ASP A 29 -2.34 -6.34 7.48
N ASP A 30 -1.19 -6.96 7.16
CA ASP A 30 0.10 -6.27 7.13
C ASP A 30 0.09 -5.14 6.09
N MET A 31 -0.41 -5.43 4.88
CA MET A 31 -0.53 -4.42 3.82
C MET A 31 -1.48 -3.29 4.20
N ILE A 32 -2.62 -3.60 4.82
CA ILE A 32 -3.56 -2.58 5.33
C ILE A 32 -2.89 -1.72 6.41
N ARG A 33 -2.14 -2.33 7.32
CA ARG A 33 -1.44 -1.62 8.40
C ARG A 33 -0.41 -0.64 7.85
N PHE A 34 0.45 -1.08 6.93
CA PHE A 34 1.47 -0.22 6.32
C PHE A 34 0.84 0.87 5.45
N THR A 35 -0.15 0.53 4.63
CA THR A 35 -0.85 1.51 3.79
C THR A 35 -1.55 2.57 4.64
N THR A 36 -2.18 2.18 5.74
CA THR A 36 -2.84 3.11 6.66
C THR A 36 -1.83 4.05 7.33
N ALA A 37 -0.66 3.53 7.71
CA ALA A 37 0.42 4.35 8.27
C ALA A 37 0.89 5.42 7.26
N VAL A 38 1.09 5.05 6.00
CA VAL A 38 1.48 5.99 4.93
C VAL A 38 0.38 7.00 4.63
N LYS A 39 -0.89 6.57 4.55
CA LYS A 39 -2.04 7.48 4.39
C LYS A 39 -2.11 8.54 5.49
N ASN A 40 -1.86 8.14 6.73
CA ASN A 40 -1.91 9.04 7.88
C ASN A 40 -0.78 10.09 7.89
N ALA A 41 0.27 9.91 7.08
CA ALA A 41 1.34 10.90 6.92
C ALA A 41 0.90 12.18 6.16
N LYS A 42 -0.33 12.21 5.60
CA LYS A 42 -0.91 13.37 4.89
C LYS A 42 0.04 13.99 3.86
N THR A 43 0.59 13.15 3.00
CA THR A 43 1.46 13.58 1.88
C THR A 43 0.63 14.01 0.67
N ASP A 44 1.21 14.86 -0.19
CA ASP A 44 0.69 15.18 -1.53
C ASP A 44 0.96 14.05 -2.55
N SER A 45 1.65 12.99 -2.15
CA SER A 45 2.06 11.90 -3.05
C SER A 45 0.90 10.95 -3.37
N LEU A 46 0.89 10.43 -4.61
CA LEU A 46 0.06 9.27 -4.96
C LEU A 46 0.54 8.05 -4.17
N ILE A 47 -0.33 7.41 -3.40
CA ILE A 47 -0.02 6.17 -2.68
C ILE A 47 -0.51 5.00 -3.52
N VAL A 48 0.35 4.00 -3.72
CA VAL A 48 0.04 2.72 -4.37
C VAL A 48 0.44 1.62 -3.40
N ALA A 49 -0.35 0.56 -3.26
CA ALA A 49 0.04 -0.60 -2.46
C ALA A 49 0.00 -1.86 -3.29
N ASP A 50 0.97 -2.74 -3.05
CA ASP A 50 1.02 -4.06 -3.66
C ASP A 50 -0.03 -4.98 -3.04
N LEU A 51 -0.34 -6.03 -3.80
CA LEU A 51 -1.17 -7.12 -3.33
C LEU A 51 -0.26 -8.27 -2.88
N PRO A 52 -0.39 -8.76 -1.64
CA PRO A 52 0.42 -9.86 -1.17
C PRO A 52 0.06 -11.15 -1.92
N ILE A 53 0.96 -12.13 -1.87
CA ILE A 53 0.74 -13.42 -2.54
C ILE A 53 -0.58 -14.06 -2.04
N ASN A 54 -1.33 -14.71 -2.93
CA ASN A 54 -2.68 -15.28 -2.69
C ASN A 54 -3.86 -14.31 -2.52
N SER A 55 -3.65 -12.99 -2.60
CA SER A 55 -4.74 -11.99 -2.62
C SER A 55 -5.65 -12.12 -3.86
N TYR A 56 -5.09 -12.50 -5.00
CA TYR A 56 -5.81 -12.71 -6.27
C TYR A 56 -6.76 -13.91 -6.24
N GLU A 57 -6.45 -14.96 -5.48
CA GLU A 57 -7.32 -16.15 -5.36
C GLU A 57 -8.60 -15.87 -4.58
N LYS A 58 -8.59 -14.86 -3.69
CA LYS A 58 -9.76 -14.50 -2.88
C LYS A 58 -10.68 -13.49 -3.58
N GLY A 59 -10.35 -13.01 -4.78
CA GLY A 59 -11.14 -12.00 -5.49
C GLY A 59 -11.20 -10.64 -4.76
N ILE A 60 -10.37 -10.46 -3.73
CA ILE A 60 -10.28 -9.21 -2.95
C ILE A 60 -9.31 -8.32 -3.71
N LEU A 61 -9.78 -7.66 -4.76
CA LEU A 61 -9.14 -6.42 -5.19
C LEU A 61 -9.34 -5.42 -4.04
N PRO A 62 -8.29 -4.96 -3.34
CA PRO A 62 -8.41 -3.81 -2.47
C PRO A 62 -8.48 -2.59 -3.40
N LEU A 63 -9.69 -2.34 -3.90
CA LEU A 63 -10.13 -1.10 -4.53
C LEU A 63 -9.98 0.13 -3.61
N LEU A 64 -9.46 -0.05 -2.39
CA LEU A 64 -9.47 0.95 -1.33
C LEU A 64 -8.51 2.11 -1.54
N ILE A 65 -7.54 1.99 -2.45
CA ILE A 65 -6.58 3.08 -2.68
C ILE A 65 -7.02 3.99 -3.83
N GLN A 66 -7.77 3.49 -4.82
CA GLN A 66 -8.20 4.35 -5.93
C GLN A 66 -9.36 5.29 -5.54
N LYS A 67 -10.26 4.85 -4.65
CA LYS A 67 -11.52 5.57 -4.38
C LYS A 67 -11.36 6.82 -3.52
N ASP A 68 -10.37 6.84 -2.63
CA ASP A 68 -10.06 8.03 -1.83
C ASP A 68 -9.32 9.09 -2.65
N LEU A 69 -8.46 8.67 -3.59
CA LEU A 69 -7.81 9.57 -4.57
C LEU A 69 -8.80 10.15 -5.59
N TYR A 70 -9.80 9.36 -6.04
CA TYR A 70 -10.85 9.85 -6.93
C TYR A 70 -11.71 10.96 -6.28
N LYS A 71 -11.96 10.87 -4.97
CA LYS A 71 -12.74 11.88 -4.22
C LYS A 71 -11.93 13.12 -3.83
N GLN A 72 -10.60 13.06 -3.85
CA GLN A 72 -9.72 14.17 -3.46
C GLN A 72 -9.21 15.03 -4.62
N GLY A 73 -9.64 14.77 -5.87
CA GLY A 73 -9.52 15.75 -6.96
C GLY A 73 -8.12 15.94 -7.55
N HIS A 74 -7.23 14.95 -7.42
CA HIS A 74 -5.83 15.05 -7.86
C HIS A 74 -5.48 14.26 -9.13
N MET A 75 -6.48 13.83 -9.91
CA MET A 75 -6.27 13.33 -11.27
C MET A 75 -7.42 13.84 -12.15
N GLN A 76 -7.10 14.78 -13.05
CA GLN A 76 -7.90 15.05 -14.23
C GLN A 76 -7.52 14.08 -15.33
#